data_AF-A0A6P1CW42-F1
#
_entry.id   AF-A0A6P1CW42-F1
#
_cell.length_a   1.000
_cell.length_b   1.000
_cell.length_c   1.000
_cell.angle_alpha   90.00
_cell.angle_beta   90.00
_cell.angle_gamma   90.00
#
_symmetry.space_group_name_H-M   'P 1'
#
loop_
_entity.id
_entity.type
_entity.pdbx_description
1 polymer ?
#
loop_
_entity_poly.entity_id
_entity_poly.type
_entity_poly.pdbx_seq_one_letter_code
_entity_poly.pdbx_strand_id
1 'polypeptide(L)'
;MRNPWRRRRRAEPPARAVDHSGTDLVIRWIDAVTTGLADAPPGPPEAAPARVCDGMFTAATIAAVLIERVSDRTEYRVANNRCLAASVEFMKVLGEDTLRRYRIQSDAQPVGLDEVNADADELAIARHLALLGEALQIALCKVTTDPALSAEIRETANESGLLAADVLVETCQTIQSDPTT
;
A
#
# COMPACT_ATOMS: atom_id res chain seq x y z
N MET A 1 -34.03 -26.08 -45.39
CA MET A 1 -33.84 -26.52 -43.99
C MET A 1 -32.51 -25.96 -43.49
N ARG A 2 -32.52 -25.06 -42.51
CA ARG A 2 -31.33 -24.39 -41.95
C ARG A 2 -31.01 -25.00 -40.58
N ASN A 3 -29.75 -25.39 -40.37
CA ASN A 3 -29.26 -26.07 -39.18
C ASN A 3 -29.09 -25.07 -38.01
N PRO A 4 -29.80 -25.20 -36.87
CA PRO A 4 -29.89 -24.15 -35.85
C PRO A 4 -28.80 -24.20 -34.76
N TRP A 5 -27.75 -25.03 -34.90
CA TRP A 5 -26.81 -25.31 -33.80
C TRP A 5 -25.39 -24.76 -33.98
N ARG A 6 -25.22 -23.53 -34.51
CA ARG A 6 -23.95 -22.80 -34.31
C ARG A 6 -23.90 -22.28 -32.88
N ARG A 7 -23.36 -23.09 -31.97
CA ARG A 7 -22.86 -22.62 -30.66
C ARG A 7 -21.98 -21.40 -30.91
N ARG A 8 -22.42 -20.21 -30.44
CA ARG A 8 -21.51 -19.08 -30.25
C ARG A 8 -20.40 -19.58 -29.34
N ARG A 9 -19.19 -19.80 -29.88
CA ARG A 9 -18.00 -19.87 -29.03
C ARG A 9 -17.97 -18.55 -28.28
N ARG A 10 -18.19 -18.57 -26.97
CA ARG A 10 -17.77 -17.48 -26.10
C ARG A 10 -16.29 -17.28 -26.44
N ALA A 11 -15.92 -16.11 -26.93
CA ALA A 11 -14.52 -15.75 -26.99
C ALA A 11 -14.00 -15.92 -25.56
N GLU A 12 -13.04 -16.83 -25.37
CA GLU A 12 -12.27 -16.83 -24.13
C GLU A 12 -11.71 -15.42 -23.99
N PRO A 13 -11.81 -14.80 -22.79
CA PRO A 13 -11.12 -13.54 -22.57
C PRO A 13 -9.66 -13.76 -22.95
N PRO A 14 -9.02 -12.82 -23.68
CA PRO A 14 -7.61 -12.96 -24.00
C PRO A 14 -6.86 -13.25 -22.71
N ALA A 15 -6.00 -14.28 -22.72
CA ALA A 15 -5.11 -14.53 -21.61
C ALA A 15 -4.46 -13.20 -21.23
N ARG A 16 -4.64 -12.75 -19.98
CA ARG A 16 -4.02 -11.51 -19.50
C ARG A 16 -2.55 -11.57 -19.92
N ALA A 17 -2.08 -10.52 -20.60
CA ALA A 17 -0.67 -10.39 -20.89
C ALA A 17 0.06 -10.53 -19.55
N VAL A 18 1.01 -11.46 -19.48
CA VAL A 18 1.84 -11.60 -18.27
C VAL A 18 2.61 -10.30 -18.15
N ASP A 19 2.50 -9.63 -17.01
CA ASP A 19 3.34 -8.48 -16.71
C ASP A 19 4.79 -8.95 -16.47
N HIS A 20 5.72 -8.34 -17.22
CA HIS A 20 7.16 -8.62 -17.12
C HIS A 20 7.93 -7.47 -16.45
N SER A 21 7.29 -6.32 -16.20
CA SER A 21 7.92 -5.17 -15.58
C SER A 21 7.84 -5.18 -14.06
N GLY A 22 6.91 -5.97 -13.50
CA GLY A 22 6.67 -6.07 -12.06
C GLY A 22 5.53 -5.17 -11.55
N THR A 23 4.93 -4.35 -12.42
CA THR A 23 3.76 -3.52 -12.14
C THR A 23 2.62 -4.26 -11.46
N ASP A 24 2.15 -5.37 -12.04
CA ASP A 24 1.04 -6.16 -11.50
C ASP A 24 1.40 -6.76 -10.14
N LEU A 25 2.67 -7.10 -9.93
CA LEU A 25 3.13 -7.64 -8.66
C LEU A 25 3.06 -6.57 -7.57
N VAL A 26 3.59 -5.37 -7.85
CA VAL A 26 3.53 -4.21 -6.95
C VAL A 26 2.10 -3.83 -6.65
N ILE A 27 1.26 -3.68 -7.68
CA ILE A 27 -0.15 -3.33 -7.52
C ILE A 27 -0.89 -4.36 -6.66
N ARG A 28 -0.71 -5.66 -6.90
CA ARG A 28 -1.33 -6.70 -6.07
C ARG A 28 -0.90 -6.62 -4.60
N TRP A 29 0.37 -6.28 -4.35
CA TRP A 29 0.84 -6.11 -2.98
C TRP A 29 0.17 -4.90 -2.32
N ILE A 30 0.14 -3.75 -3.01
CA ILE A 30 -0.54 -2.54 -2.51
C ILE A 30 -2.00 -2.84 -2.22
N ASP A 31 -2.71 -3.47 -3.15
CA ASP A 31 -4.13 -3.77 -3.03
C ASP A 31 -4.42 -4.71 -1.87
N ALA A 32 -3.57 -5.72 -1.66
CA ALA A 32 -3.74 -6.64 -0.54
C ALA A 32 -3.56 -5.95 0.81
N VAL A 33 -2.58 -5.06 0.93
CA VAL A 33 -2.36 -4.26 2.15
C VAL A 33 -3.49 -3.26 2.35
N THR A 34 -3.92 -2.58 1.29
CA THR A 34 -5.05 -1.64 1.30
C THR A 34 -6.34 -2.34 1.75
N THR A 35 -6.61 -3.52 1.21
CA THR A 35 -7.74 -4.38 1.63
C THR A 35 -7.59 -4.82 3.09
N GLY A 36 -6.39 -5.21 3.51
CA GLY A 36 -6.11 -5.61 4.89
C GLY A 36 -6.28 -4.48 5.92
N LEU A 37 -6.18 -3.22 5.50
CA LEU A 37 -6.50 -2.05 6.31
C LEU A 37 -8.01 -1.76 6.33
N ALA A 38 -8.66 -1.84 5.17
CA ALA A 38 -10.08 -1.50 5.02
C ALA A 38 -11.01 -2.56 5.65
N ASP A 39 -10.75 -3.84 5.36
CA ASP A 39 -11.57 -5.00 5.73
C ASP A 39 -10.92 -5.83 6.86
N ALA A 40 -10.15 -5.16 7.70
CA ALA A 40 -9.37 -5.81 8.74
C ALA A 40 -10.28 -6.60 9.71
N PRO A 41 -9.97 -7.87 10.03
CA PRO A 41 -10.81 -8.64 10.93
C PRO A 41 -10.79 -8.02 12.34
N PRO A 42 -11.91 -8.12 13.09
CA PRO A 42 -11.96 -7.66 14.46
C PRO A 42 -10.90 -8.38 15.29
N GLY A 43 -10.32 -7.65 16.25
CA GLY A 43 -9.22 -8.13 17.06
C GLY A 43 -9.02 -7.26 18.28
N PRO A 44 -7.97 -7.51 19.08
CA PRO A 44 -7.63 -6.62 20.18
C PRO A 44 -7.23 -5.24 19.65
N PRO A 45 -7.34 -4.18 20.47
CA PRO A 45 -7.12 -2.79 20.04
C PRO A 45 -5.80 -2.58 19.30
N GLU A 46 -4.73 -3.25 19.75
CA GLU A 46 -3.37 -3.13 19.23
C GLU A 46 -3.21 -3.71 17.81
N ALA A 47 -4.20 -4.48 17.32
CA ALA A 47 -4.18 -5.00 15.96
C ALA A 47 -4.31 -3.89 14.91
N ALA A 48 -5.12 -2.86 15.17
CA ALA A 48 -5.29 -1.73 14.25
C ALA A 48 -3.99 -0.93 14.02
N PRO A 49 -3.29 -0.42 15.06
CA PRO A 49 -2.03 0.29 14.87
C PRO A 49 -0.92 -0.62 14.32
N ALA A 50 -0.92 -1.93 14.61
CA ALA A 50 0.04 -2.85 13.99
C ALA A 50 -0.15 -2.99 12.48
N ARG A 51 -1.39 -3.05 12.00
CA ARG A 51 -1.70 -3.05 10.55
C ARG A 51 -1.37 -1.73 9.89
N VAL A 52 -1.59 -0.61 10.58
CA VAL A 52 -1.16 0.73 10.12
C VAL A 52 0.37 0.76 9.95
N CYS A 53 1.12 0.24 10.91
CA CYS A 53 2.58 0.13 10.82
C CYS A 53 3.02 -0.67 9.58
N ASP A 54 2.35 -1.79 9.30
CA ASP A 54 2.61 -2.63 8.13
C ASP A 54 2.29 -1.92 6.81
N GLY A 55 1.18 -1.17 6.76
CA GLY A 55 0.82 -0.35 5.60
C GLY A 55 1.82 0.78 5.34
N MET A 56 2.28 1.46 6.39
CA MET A 56 3.34 2.48 6.29
C MET A 56 4.66 1.89 5.80
N PHE A 57 5.05 0.74 6.34
CA PHE A 57 6.26 0.05 5.92
C PHE A 57 6.19 -0.42 4.47
N THR A 58 5.02 -0.88 4.04
CA THR A 58 4.75 -1.25 2.65
C THR A 58 4.89 -0.04 1.72
N ALA A 59 4.24 1.07 2.05
CA ALA A 59 4.35 2.29 1.26
C ALA A 59 5.81 2.78 1.14
N ALA A 60 6.55 2.75 2.25
CA ALA A 60 7.96 3.12 2.25
C ALA A 60 8.80 2.20 1.34
N THR A 61 8.57 0.89 1.43
CA THR A 61 9.33 -0.11 0.65
C THR A 61 9.06 0.04 -0.84
N ILE A 62 7.81 0.22 -1.24
CA ILE A 62 7.46 0.41 -2.65
C ILE A 62 8.04 1.72 -3.17
N ALA A 63 7.94 2.82 -2.41
CA ALA A 63 8.57 4.08 -2.78
C ALA A 63 10.09 3.91 -2.98
N ALA A 64 10.78 3.13 -2.13
CA ALA A 64 12.21 2.82 -2.32
C ALA A 64 12.48 2.04 -3.62
N VAL A 65 11.67 1.03 -3.92
CA VAL A 65 11.78 0.28 -5.18
C VAL A 65 11.59 1.19 -6.39
N LEU A 66 10.61 2.10 -6.35
CA LEU A 66 10.37 3.06 -7.44
C LEU A 66 11.55 4.01 -7.64
N ILE A 67 12.12 4.54 -6.56
CA ILE A 67 13.33 5.38 -6.62
C ILE A 67 14.50 4.65 -7.29
N GLU A 68 14.71 3.38 -6.91
CA GLU A 68 15.88 2.62 -7.37
C GLU A 68 15.72 2.03 -8.78
N ARG A 69 14.49 1.68 -9.18
CA ARG A 69 14.25 0.88 -10.40
C ARG A 69 13.50 1.59 -11.51
N VAL A 70 12.68 2.58 -11.18
CA VAL A 70 11.72 3.16 -12.13
C VAL A 70 12.03 4.63 -12.38
N SER A 71 11.92 5.46 -11.33
CA SER A 71 12.08 6.90 -11.45
C SER A 71 12.52 7.51 -10.12
N ASP A 72 13.68 8.17 -10.14
CA ASP A 72 14.25 8.85 -8.99
C ASP A 72 13.59 10.22 -8.77
N ARG A 73 12.35 10.19 -8.28
CA ARG A 73 11.55 11.38 -7.98
C ARG A 73 11.77 11.89 -6.56
N THR A 74 11.74 13.21 -6.38
CA THR A 74 11.80 13.82 -5.03
C THR A 74 10.58 13.44 -4.21
N GLU A 75 9.42 13.32 -4.86
CA GLU A 75 8.14 12.93 -4.29
C GLU A 75 8.24 11.54 -3.63
N TYR A 76 8.80 10.55 -4.31
CA TYR A 76 8.98 9.22 -3.72
C TYR A 76 9.98 9.23 -2.56
N ARG A 77 11.05 10.03 -2.63
CA ARG A 77 11.99 10.18 -1.50
C ARG A 77 11.29 10.76 -0.27
N VAL A 78 10.43 11.75 -0.47
CA VAL A 78 9.65 12.36 0.62
C VAL A 78 8.66 11.35 1.21
N ALA A 79 7.91 10.62 0.37
CA ALA A 79 6.98 9.58 0.81
C ALA A 79 7.70 8.45 1.57
N ASN A 80 8.79 7.92 1.02
CA ASN A 80 9.62 6.88 1.64
C ASN A 80 10.08 7.31 3.04
N ASN A 81 10.71 8.48 3.16
CA ASN A 81 11.25 8.94 4.44
C ASN A 81 10.15 9.14 5.50
N ARG A 82 9.01 9.70 5.12
CA ARG A 82 7.90 9.95 6.05
C ARG A 82 7.23 8.66 6.51
N CYS A 83 6.89 7.77 5.57
CA CYS A 83 6.28 6.49 5.90
C CYS A 83 7.24 5.59 6.70
N LEU A 84 8.54 5.59 6.37
CA LEU A 84 9.54 4.83 7.13
C LEU A 84 9.66 5.37 8.56
N ALA A 85 9.81 6.68 8.73
CA ALA A 85 9.91 7.29 10.06
C ALA A 85 8.66 7.00 10.90
N ALA A 86 7.46 7.15 10.34
CA ALA A 86 6.22 6.82 11.03
C ALA A 86 6.14 5.33 11.41
N SER A 87 6.53 4.43 10.51
CA SER A 87 6.57 2.99 10.81
C SER A 87 7.51 2.67 11.97
N VAL A 88 8.67 3.33 12.04
CA VAL A 88 9.64 3.16 13.14
C VAL A 88 9.07 3.63 14.48
N GLU A 89 8.32 4.74 14.51
CA GLU A 89 7.65 5.18 15.75
C GLU A 89 6.60 4.15 16.20
N PHE A 90 5.79 3.61 15.28
CA PHE A 90 4.87 2.53 15.62
C PHE A 90 5.59 1.27 16.13
N MET A 91 6.75 0.92 15.56
CA MET A 91 7.56 -0.22 16.02
C MET A 91 8.03 -0.06 17.46
N LYS A 92 8.40 1.15 17.87
CA LYS A 92 8.83 1.44 19.25
C LYS A 92 7.70 1.23 20.26
N VAL A 93 6.48 1.67 19.93
CA VAL A 93 5.36 1.70 20.88
C VAL A 93 4.55 0.40 20.92
N LEU A 94 4.57 -0.41 19.85
CA LEU A 94 3.80 -1.67 19.77
C LEU A 94 4.61 -2.92 20.17
N GLY A 95 5.92 -2.89 19.93
CA GLY A 95 6.81 -4.05 20.11
C GLY A 95 6.70 -5.10 18.99
N GLU A 96 7.77 -5.87 18.83
CA GLU A 96 7.94 -6.84 17.73
C GLU A 96 6.86 -7.94 17.73
N ASP A 97 6.51 -8.49 18.89
CA ASP A 97 5.54 -9.57 19.01
C ASP A 97 4.14 -9.17 18.51
N THR A 98 3.72 -7.95 18.85
CA THR A 98 2.44 -7.36 18.43
C THR A 98 2.41 -7.20 16.92
N LEU A 99 3.47 -6.63 16.35
CA LEU A 99 3.61 -6.41 14.92
C LEU A 99 3.59 -7.74 14.16
N ARG A 100 4.37 -8.72 14.60
CA ARG A 100 4.42 -10.04 13.96
C ARG A 100 3.08 -10.74 13.97
N ARG A 101 2.32 -10.61 15.06
CA ARG A 101 1.01 -11.26 15.24
C ARG A 101 -0.08 -10.62 14.38
N TYR A 102 -0.09 -9.30 14.27
CA TYR A 102 -1.19 -8.57 13.62
C TYR A 102 -0.83 -7.96 12.27
N ARG A 103 0.36 -8.23 11.73
CA ARG A 103 0.76 -7.92 10.35
C ARG A 103 -0.32 -8.37 9.37
N ILE A 104 -0.54 -7.60 8.31
CA ILE A 104 -1.49 -7.98 7.27
C ILE A 104 -0.97 -9.25 6.60
N GLN A 105 -1.75 -10.32 6.75
CA GLN A 105 -1.49 -11.58 6.07
C GLN A 105 -2.06 -11.45 4.66
N SER A 106 -1.19 -11.52 3.67
CA SER A 106 -1.52 -11.39 2.27
C SER A 106 -0.84 -12.52 1.51
N ASP A 107 -1.55 -13.07 0.53
CA ASP A 107 -0.97 -14.03 -0.43
C ASP A 107 -0.05 -13.34 -1.43
N ALA A 108 -0.14 -12.00 -1.56
CA ALA A 108 0.83 -11.20 -2.29
C ALA A 108 2.12 -11.08 -1.49
N GLN A 109 3.22 -11.58 -2.07
CA GLN A 109 4.56 -11.47 -1.50
C GLN A 109 5.02 -10.01 -1.51
N PRO A 110 5.79 -9.56 -0.49
CA PRO A 110 6.53 -8.31 -0.57
C PRO A 110 7.39 -8.29 -1.83
N VAL A 111 7.34 -7.18 -2.56
CA VAL A 111 8.10 -7.04 -3.80
C VAL A 111 9.56 -6.78 -3.49
N GLY A 112 10.41 -7.68 -3.98
CA GLY A 112 11.86 -7.53 -3.95
C GLY A 112 12.36 -6.60 -5.05
N LEU A 113 13.55 -6.03 -4.84
CA LEU A 113 14.18 -5.09 -5.77
C LEU A 113 14.36 -5.68 -7.18
N ASP A 114 14.56 -6.99 -7.31
CA ASP A 114 14.85 -7.66 -8.60
C ASP A 114 13.60 -8.00 -9.41
N GLU A 115 12.41 -7.82 -8.83
CA GLU A 115 11.13 -8.16 -9.47
C GLU A 115 10.53 -6.99 -10.23
N VAL A 116 11.11 -5.79 -10.12
CA VAL A 116 10.67 -4.55 -10.78
C VAL A 116 11.77 -3.98 -11.65
N ASN A 117 11.43 -3.58 -12.87
CA ASN A 117 12.35 -2.91 -13.79
C ASN A 117 11.82 -1.54 -14.25
N ALA A 118 12.62 -0.85 -15.07
CA ALA A 118 12.36 0.51 -15.51
C ALA A 118 11.11 0.68 -16.39
N ASP A 119 10.57 -0.41 -16.96
CA ASP A 119 9.36 -0.39 -17.79
C ASP A 119 8.08 -0.51 -16.95
N ALA A 120 8.18 -0.47 -15.62
CA ALA A 120 7.01 -0.52 -14.75
C ALA A 120 6.13 0.73 -14.93
N ASP A 121 4.81 0.54 -15.00
CA ASP A 121 3.84 1.62 -15.08
C ASP A 121 3.80 2.41 -13.76
N GLU A 122 4.63 3.45 -13.70
CA GLU A 122 4.75 4.37 -12.58
C GLU A 122 3.40 4.98 -12.20
N LEU A 123 2.60 5.41 -13.18
CA LEU A 123 1.31 6.07 -12.94
C LEU A 123 0.27 5.11 -12.36
N ALA A 124 0.24 3.85 -12.83
CA ALA A 124 -0.61 2.84 -12.22
C ALA A 124 -0.18 2.57 -10.78
N ILE A 125 1.12 2.38 -10.51
CA ILE A 125 1.61 2.14 -9.15
C ILE A 125 1.31 3.35 -8.23
N ALA A 126 1.53 4.58 -8.69
CA ALA A 126 1.24 5.80 -7.94
C ALA A 126 -0.26 5.93 -7.61
N ARG A 127 -1.16 5.55 -8.53
CA ARG A 127 -2.61 5.50 -8.27
C ARG A 127 -2.94 4.56 -7.12
N HIS A 128 -2.38 3.35 -7.15
CA HIS A 128 -2.63 2.37 -6.09
C HIS A 128 -1.99 2.79 -4.75
N LEU A 129 -0.79 3.40 -4.77
CA LEU A 129 -0.19 3.97 -3.57
C LEU A 129 -1.02 5.09 -2.95
N ALA A 130 -1.68 5.92 -3.76
CA ALA A 130 -2.61 6.93 -3.26
C ALA A 130 -3.80 6.29 -2.52
N LEU A 131 -4.37 5.21 -3.06
CA LEU A 131 -5.45 4.45 -2.40
C LEU A 131 -4.99 3.83 -1.07
N LEU A 132 -3.74 3.34 -1.00
CA LEU A 132 -3.14 2.90 0.25
C LEU A 132 -3.02 4.07 1.26
N GLY A 133 -2.60 5.24 0.80
CA GLY A 133 -2.56 6.46 1.63
C GLY A 133 -3.92 6.84 2.20
N GLU A 134 -4.97 6.83 1.38
CA GLU A 134 -6.34 7.10 1.81
C GLU A 134 -6.83 6.04 2.82
N ALA A 135 -6.56 4.76 2.59
CA ALA A 135 -6.89 3.69 3.53
C ALA A 135 -6.14 3.85 4.86
N LEU A 136 -4.87 4.25 4.81
CA LEU A 136 -4.08 4.58 6.00
C LEU A 136 -4.69 5.74 6.76
N GLN A 137 -5.09 6.83 6.11
CA GLN A 137 -5.76 7.97 6.77
C GLN A 137 -7.02 7.50 7.52
N ILE A 138 -7.86 6.68 6.88
CA ILE A 138 -9.08 6.15 7.52
C ILE A 138 -8.73 5.26 8.72
N ALA A 139 -7.75 4.36 8.57
CA ALA A 139 -7.32 3.47 9.65
C ALA A 139 -6.72 4.25 10.83
N LEU A 140 -5.89 5.26 10.55
CA LEU A 140 -5.28 6.14 11.54
C LEU A 140 -6.32 6.96 12.29
N CYS A 141 -7.35 7.49 11.63
CA CYS A 141 -8.45 8.18 12.30
C CYS A 141 -9.18 7.28 13.33
N LYS A 142 -9.28 5.97 13.05
CA LYS A 142 -9.81 5.02 14.04
C LYS A 142 -8.85 4.83 15.22
N VAL A 143 -7.55 4.70 14.92
CA VAL A 143 -6.51 4.55 15.96
C VAL A 143 -6.45 5.78 16.88
N THR A 144 -6.47 7.00 16.34
CA THR A 144 -6.39 8.24 17.12
C THR A 144 -7.59 8.46 18.04
N THR A 145 -8.73 7.83 17.74
CA THR A 145 -9.98 7.98 18.49
C THR A 145 -10.32 6.77 19.37
N ASP A 146 -9.53 5.70 19.34
CA ASP A 146 -9.80 4.49 20.12
C ASP A 146 -9.45 4.68 21.61
N PRO A 147 -10.44 4.71 22.52
CA PRO A 147 -10.19 4.88 23.95
C PRO A 147 -9.46 3.69 24.59
N ALA A 148 -9.48 2.51 23.95
CA ALA A 148 -8.84 1.30 24.46
C ALA A 148 -7.32 1.28 24.22
N LEU A 149 -6.81 2.15 23.33
CA LEU A 149 -5.38 2.28 23.08
C LEU A 149 -4.70 3.20 24.11
N SER A 150 -3.40 3.01 24.29
CA SER A 150 -2.57 3.90 25.12
C SER A 150 -2.51 5.31 24.50
N ALA A 151 -2.28 6.32 25.34
CA ALA A 151 -2.08 7.69 24.88
C ALA A 151 -0.91 7.78 23.88
N GLU A 152 0.19 7.07 24.16
CA GLU A 152 1.38 7.02 23.32
C GLU A 152 1.10 6.49 21.91
N ILE A 153 0.28 5.43 21.77
CA ILE A 153 -0.11 4.91 20.44
C ILE A 153 -1.00 5.92 19.70
N ARG A 154 -1.95 6.55 20.40
CA ARG A 154 -2.82 7.57 19.79
C ARG A 154 -2.05 8.80 19.34
N GLU A 155 -1.10 9.26 20.15
CA GLU A 155 -0.20 10.38 19.84
C GLU A 155 0.69 10.03 18.65
N THR A 156 1.29 8.84 18.62
CA THR A 156 2.07 8.35 17.48
C THR A 156 1.25 8.34 16.19
N ALA A 157 0.00 7.88 16.25
CA ALA A 157 -0.90 7.90 15.10
C ALA A 157 -1.26 9.33 14.66
N ASN A 158 -1.46 10.24 15.60
CA ASN A 158 -1.85 11.62 15.31
C ASN A 158 -0.69 12.46 14.75
N GLU A 159 0.48 12.38 15.37
CA GLU A 159 1.62 13.25 15.06
C GLU A 159 2.47 12.71 13.90
N SER A 160 2.70 11.41 13.86
CA SER A 160 3.55 10.77 12.85
C SER A 160 2.74 10.08 11.77
N GLY A 161 1.74 9.30 12.17
CA GLY A 161 0.93 8.48 11.26
C GLY A 161 0.13 9.30 10.24
N LEU A 162 -0.74 10.20 10.73
CA LEU A 162 -1.61 11.00 9.85
C LEU A 162 -0.81 11.87 8.88
N LEU A 163 0.28 12.50 9.37
CA LEU A 163 1.17 13.29 8.52
C LEU A 163 1.82 12.43 7.42
N ALA A 164 2.27 11.22 7.73
CA ALA A 164 2.88 10.35 6.73
C ALA A 164 1.85 9.88 5.67
N ALA A 165 0.63 9.57 6.07
CA ALA A 165 -0.43 9.16 5.15
C ALA A 165 -0.85 10.31 4.22
N ASP A 166 -0.96 11.53 4.75
CA ASP A 166 -1.25 12.74 3.99
C ASP A 166 -0.17 13.02 2.94
N VAL A 167 1.11 13.02 3.36
CA VAL A 167 2.24 13.19 2.45
C VAL A 167 2.25 12.14 1.34
N LEU A 168 1.93 10.88 1.64
CA LEU A 168 1.85 9.81 0.64
C LEU A 168 0.78 10.09 -0.41
N VAL A 169 -0.40 10.53 0.01
CA VAL A 169 -1.50 10.89 -0.91
C VAL A 169 -1.09 12.09 -1.77
N GLU A 170 -0.58 13.17 -1.18
CA GLU A 170 -0.18 14.38 -1.90
C GLU A 170 0.93 14.12 -2.93
N THR A 171 1.95 13.35 -2.56
CA THR A 171 3.04 12.99 -3.47
C THR A 171 2.54 12.13 -4.63
N CYS A 172 1.68 11.15 -4.38
CA CYS A 172 1.11 10.33 -5.45
C CYS A 172 0.18 11.13 -6.37
N GLN A 173 -0.59 12.08 -5.84
CA GLN A 173 -1.42 12.99 -6.64
C GLN A 173 -0.59 13.94 -7.51
N THR A 174 0.54 14.42 -6.97
CA THR A 174 1.50 15.26 -7.70
C THR A 174 2.05 14.51 -8.90
N ILE A 175 2.50 13.27 -8.72
CA ILE A 175 3.01 12.42 -9.80
C ILE A 175 1.93 12.15 -10.86
N GLN A 176 0.71 11.85 -10.43
CA GLN A 176 -0.42 11.60 -11.36
C GLN A 176 -0.82 12.83 -12.18
N SER A 177 -0.52 14.02 -11.69
CA SER A 177 -0.84 15.29 -12.35
C SER A 177 0.32 15.85 -13.16
N ASP A 178 1.50 15.23 -13.08
CA ASP A 178 2.70 15.65 -13.80
C ASP A 178 2.57 15.29 -15.28
N PRO A 179 2.50 16.29 -16.19
CA PRO A 179 2.31 16.06 -17.62
C PRO A 179 3.55 15.45 -18.32
N THR A 180 4.65 15.29 -17.61
CA THR A 180 5.90 14.68 -18.13
C THR A 180 5.99 13.18 -17.89
N THR A 181 5.00 12.62 -17.17
CA THR A 181 4.82 11.19 -16.93
C THR A 181 3.88 10.57 -17.95
#